data_AF-A0AAE9D410-F1
#
_entry.id   AF-A0AAE9D410-F1
#
_cell.length_a   1.000
_cell.length_b   1.000
_cell.length_c   1.000
_cell.angle_alpha   90.00
_cell.angle_beta   90.00
_cell.angle_gamma   90.00
#
_symmetry.space_group_name_H-M   'P 1'
#
loop_
_entity.id
_entity.type
_entity.pdbx_description
1 polymer ?
#
loop_
_entity_poly.entity_id
_entity_poly.type
_entity_poly.pdbx_seq_one_letter_code
_entity_poly.pdbx_strand_id
1 'polypeptide(L)'
;MCVLLHLLLVLSIIQCSEAGNKSQEVLHQCRDEEKLSISLCAPIIEVINQYPKLYTDRIHDPMYYQNLEKLCQEAKGCVSDLNCSEADALRNDIDKVCSYSLFFYAENQKCLQKFHQKAYVANKTEDSSCYAKFPSFQNEMDKKYKTFMEGEECFMNHIEENCNDTSRKFFVKSYNYLVEYMTNKPEIRTCDPYHMFLEQECMGIFAELIDVATSGLSPLELVYNWFMNDRFWSITDVCKDARDCFRQNECSGLFSNISLRVEKVCNAMKKNRLLPSLLDSIF
;
A
#
# COMPACT_ATOMS: atom_id res chain seq x y z
N MET A 1 19.18 3.66 -7.48
CA MET A 1 20.21 3.00 -8.32
C MET A 1 19.65 2.05 -9.38
N CYS A 2 18.43 1.49 -9.25
CA CYS A 2 17.84 0.67 -10.32
C CYS A 2 17.25 1.46 -11.51
N VAL A 3 16.74 2.69 -11.31
CA VAL A 3 16.18 3.50 -12.42
C VAL A 3 17.26 4.03 -13.39
N LEU A 4 18.45 4.33 -12.87
CA LEU A 4 19.63 4.66 -13.69
C LEU A 4 20.10 3.50 -14.58
N LEU A 5 19.80 2.25 -14.20
CA LEU A 5 20.10 1.08 -15.02
C LEU A 5 19.10 0.92 -16.18
N HIS A 6 17.82 1.28 -15.97
CA HIS A 6 16.82 1.22 -17.03
C HIS A 6 17.06 2.28 -18.12
N LEU A 7 17.51 3.48 -17.75
CA LEU A 7 17.89 4.52 -18.72
C LEU A 7 19.08 4.13 -19.63
N LEU A 8 19.95 3.21 -19.18
CA LEU A 8 21.09 2.71 -19.97
C LEU A 8 20.76 1.46 -20.81
N LEU A 9 19.74 0.68 -20.43
CA LEU A 9 19.36 -0.56 -21.12
C LEU A 9 18.47 -0.34 -22.37
N VAL A 10 17.71 0.75 -22.40
CA VAL A 10 16.81 1.10 -23.53
C VAL A 10 17.57 1.34 -24.83
N LEU A 11 18.90 1.55 -24.79
CA LEU A 11 19.73 1.76 -25.98
C LEU A 11 20.15 0.47 -26.73
N SER A 12 19.76 -0.73 -26.29
CA SER A 12 20.39 -1.97 -26.80
C SER A 12 19.48 -3.11 -27.26
N ILE A 13 18.17 -2.91 -27.48
CA ILE A 13 17.31 -3.98 -27.98
C ILE A 13 16.65 -3.59 -29.32
N ILE A 14 17.34 -3.94 -30.40
CA ILE A 14 16.75 -4.14 -31.73
C ILE A 14 16.66 -5.66 -31.92
N GLN A 15 15.46 -6.23 -31.94
CA GLN A 15 15.16 -7.41 -32.76
C GLN A 15 13.65 -7.60 -32.98
N CYS A 16 13.33 -7.96 -34.22
CA CYS A 16 12.02 -8.05 -34.84
C CYS A 16 11.16 -9.21 -34.31
N SER A 17 9.83 -9.04 -34.31
CA SER A 17 8.90 -10.08 -34.78
C SER A 17 7.51 -9.51 -35.11
N GLU A 18 6.91 -10.08 -36.16
CA GLU A 18 5.62 -9.72 -36.78
C GLU A 18 4.40 -10.39 -36.12
N ALA A 19 3.26 -9.73 -36.36
CA ALA A 19 1.89 -10.23 -36.52
C ALA A 19 1.01 -10.44 -35.28
N GLY A 20 0.09 -9.48 -35.08
CA GLY A 20 -1.11 -9.61 -34.25
C GLY A 20 -1.97 -8.34 -34.34
N ASN A 21 -2.90 -8.31 -35.30
CA ASN A 21 -3.71 -7.16 -35.68
C ASN A 21 -4.71 -6.71 -34.58
N LYS A 22 -4.31 -5.73 -33.78
CA LYS A 22 -5.16 -4.61 -33.32
C LYS A 22 -4.48 -3.36 -33.85
N SER A 23 -5.24 -2.36 -34.30
CA SER A 23 -4.70 -1.03 -34.65
C SER A 23 -4.17 -0.36 -33.39
N GLN A 24 -3.00 -0.82 -32.95
CA GLN A 24 -2.18 -0.20 -31.94
C GLN A 24 -1.47 0.91 -32.68
N GLU A 25 -1.79 2.15 -32.33
CA GLU A 25 -1.07 3.32 -32.84
C GLU A 25 0.39 3.11 -32.44
N VAL A 26 1.23 2.66 -33.38
CA VAL A 26 2.63 2.38 -33.11
C VAL A 26 3.29 3.72 -32.91
N LEU A 27 3.46 4.14 -31.66
CA LEU A 27 4.16 5.37 -31.35
C LEU A 27 5.58 5.31 -31.92
N HIS A 28 5.98 6.42 -32.52
CA HIS A 28 7.34 6.61 -32.99
C HIS A 28 8.31 6.73 -31.80
N GLN A 29 9.57 6.41 -32.04
CA GLN A 29 10.65 6.72 -31.09
C GLN A 29 10.88 8.23 -31.04
N CYS A 30 11.21 8.74 -29.86
CA CYS A 30 11.46 10.17 -29.68
C CYS A 30 12.67 10.62 -30.53
N ARG A 31 12.54 11.79 -31.15
CA ARG A 31 13.66 12.53 -31.77
C ARG A 31 14.59 13.07 -30.70
N ASP A 32 15.79 13.48 -31.10
CA ASP A 32 16.81 13.96 -30.16
C ASP A 32 16.34 15.18 -29.34
N GLU A 33 15.58 16.10 -29.95
CA GLU A 33 14.97 17.24 -29.26
C GLU A 33 13.93 16.79 -28.22
N GLU A 34 13.13 15.77 -28.52
CA GLU A 34 12.13 15.22 -27.60
C GLU A 34 12.79 14.45 -26.46
N LYS A 35 13.88 13.73 -26.74
CA LYS A 35 14.73 13.07 -25.72
C LYS A 35 15.38 14.10 -24.79
N LEU A 36 15.83 15.23 -25.32
CA LEU A 36 16.34 16.32 -24.50
C LEU A 36 15.23 16.87 -23.59
N SER A 37 14.03 17.13 -24.12
CA SER A 37 12.87 17.55 -23.31
C SER A 37 12.54 16.55 -22.20
N ILE A 38 12.54 15.25 -22.48
CA ILE A 38 12.37 14.18 -21.48
C ILE A 38 13.43 14.27 -20.38
N SER A 39 14.70 14.46 -20.75
CA SER A 39 15.80 14.52 -19.76
C SER A 39 15.67 15.68 -18.78
N LEU A 40 15.04 16.78 -19.21
CA LEU A 40 14.79 17.96 -18.37
C LEU A 40 13.69 17.70 -17.32
N CYS A 41 12.87 16.65 -17.48
CA CYS A 41 11.86 16.25 -16.50
C CYS A 41 12.42 15.41 -15.34
N ALA A 42 13.58 14.78 -15.52
CA ALA A 42 14.17 13.86 -14.54
C ALA A 42 14.35 14.46 -13.13
N PRO A 43 14.75 15.74 -12.96
CA PRO A 43 14.88 16.33 -11.62
C PRO A 43 13.56 16.36 -10.83
N ILE A 44 12.41 16.61 -11.49
CA ILE A 44 11.10 16.65 -10.82
C ILE A 44 10.76 15.25 -10.29
N ILE A 45 10.99 14.22 -11.10
CA ILE A 45 10.73 12.82 -10.75
C ILE A 45 11.59 12.38 -9.56
N GLU A 46 12.87 12.79 -9.54
CA GLU A 46 13.75 12.49 -8.41
C GLU A 46 13.25 13.13 -7.11
N VAL A 47 12.74 14.37 -7.16
CA VAL A 47 12.14 15.04 -6.00
C VAL A 47 10.92 14.26 -5.49
N ILE A 48 10.03 13.81 -6.39
CA ILE A 48 8.85 13.01 -6.01
C ILE A 48 9.26 11.70 -5.34
N ASN A 49 10.29 11.02 -5.86
CA ASN A 49 10.79 9.76 -5.31
C ASN A 49 11.40 9.92 -3.92
N GLN A 50 12.09 11.04 -3.67
CA GLN A 50 12.70 11.32 -2.38
C GLN A 50 11.71 11.91 -1.36
N TYR A 51 10.56 12.42 -1.81
CA TYR A 51 9.59 13.14 -0.99
C TYR A 51 9.17 12.39 0.28
N PRO A 52 8.80 11.09 0.23
CA PRO A 52 8.42 10.36 1.44
C PRO A 52 9.53 10.28 2.47
N LYS A 53 10.79 10.20 2.02
CA LYS A 53 11.96 10.13 2.91
C LYS A 53 12.31 11.49 3.51
N LEU A 54 12.14 12.57 2.77
CA LEU A 54 12.50 13.92 3.21
C LEU A 54 11.47 14.54 4.16
N TYR A 55 10.21 14.12 4.09
CA TYR A 55 9.09 14.72 4.82
C TYR A 55 8.33 13.70 5.67
N THR A 56 9.02 12.71 6.23
CA THR A 56 8.41 11.64 7.06
C THR A 56 7.68 12.19 8.29
N ASP A 57 8.12 13.31 8.84
CA ASP A 57 7.52 14.00 10.00
C ASP A 57 6.21 14.73 9.66
N ARG A 58 5.90 14.90 8.38
CA ARG A 58 4.76 15.68 7.90
C ARG A 58 3.67 14.84 7.22
N ILE A 59 3.77 13.51 7.25
CA ILE A 59 2.80 12.63 6.58
C ILE A 59 1.35 12.80 7.08
N HIS A 60 1.16 13.41 8.26
CA HIS A 60 -0.15 13.74 8.83
C HIS A 60 -0.67 15.13 8.42
N ASP A 61 0.18 15.99 7.86
CA ASP A 61 -0.19 17.34 7.41
C ASP A 61 -0.91 17.23 6.05
N PRO A 62 -2.15 17.75 5.90
CA PRO A 62 -2.80 17.82 4.59
C PRO A 62 -1.95 18.51 3.50
N MET A 63 -1.04 19.41 3.89
CA MET A 63 -0.12 20.05 2.96
C MET A 63 0.91 19.11 2.35
N TYR A 64 1.26 18.01 3.04
CA TYR A 64 2.10 16.97 2.48
C TYR A 64 1.50 16.43 1.18
N TYR A 65 0.24 16.02 1.23
CA TYR A 65 -0.45 15.48 0.06
C TYR A 65 -0.57 16.53 -1.05
N GLN A 66 -1.01 17.75 -0.72
CA GLN A 66 -1.24 18.79 -1.73
C GLN A 66 0.05 19.20 -2.45
N ASN A 67 1.16 19.32 -1.73
CA ASN A 67 2.44 19.67 -2.32
C ASN A 67 2.97 18.54 -3.22
N LEU A 68 2.84 17.29 -2.78
CA LEU A 68 3.27 16.13 -3.56
C LEU A 68 2.39 15.91 -4.80
N GLU A 69 1.07 16.07 -4.69
CA GLU A 69 0.15 16.02 -5.83
C GLU A 69 0.51 17.12 -6.84
N LYS A 70 0.86 18.32 -6.38
CA LYS A 70 1.31 19.40 -7.28
C LYS A 70 2.57 19.01 -8.04
N LEU A 71 3.59 18.46 -7.36
CA LEU A 71 4.80 17.96 -8.03
C LEU A 71 4.47 16.87 -9.06
N CYS A 72 3.54 15.98 -8.74
CA CYS A 72 3.06 14.97 -9.67
C CYS A 72 2.39 15.57 -10.91
N GLN A 73 1.57 16.62 -10.75
CA GLN A 73 0.99 17.32 -11.90
C GLN A 73 2.05 18.06 -12.72
N GLU A 74 3.06 18.65 -12.08
CA GLU A 74 4.20 19.30 -12.76
C GLU A 74 5.02 18.27 -13.57
N ALA A 75 5.29 17.08 -13.02
CA ALA A 75 5.97 16.01 -13.73
C ALA A 75 5.17 15.53 -14.94
N LYS A 76 3.86 15.32 -14.78
CA LYS A 76 2.96 14.95 -15.89
C LYS A 76 2.91 16.01 -16.98
N GLY A 77 2.83 17.28 -16.59
CA GLY A 77 2.86 18.42 -17.51
C GLY A 77 4.18 18.52 -18.27
N CYS A 78 5.31 18.12 -17.66
CA CYS A 78 6.62 18.17 -18.30
C CYS A 78 6.72 17.27 -19.56
N VAL A 79 5.95 16.19 -19.61
CA VAL A 79 5.92 15.25 -20.74
C VAL A 79 4.62 15.28 -21.53
N SER A 80 3.67 16.18 -21.22
CA SER A 80 2.31 16.12 -21.77
C SER A 80 2.29 16.19 -23.30
N ASP A 81 3.14 17.04 -23.88
CA ASP A 81 3.08 17.39 -25.29
C ASP A 81 3.91 16.44 -26.19
N LEU A 82 4.61 15.46 -25.59
CA LEU A 82 5.55 14.59 -26.30
C LEU A 82 4.87 13.30 -26.78
N ASN A 83 4.55 13.18 -28.06
CA ASN A 83 3.83 12.01 -28.58
C ASN A 83 4.77 10.90 -29.09
N CYS A 84 5.68 10.40 -28.25
CA CYS A 84 6.63 9.36 -28.61
C CYS A 84 6.73 8.25 -27.54
N SER A 85 7.24 7.06 -27.92
CA SER A 85 7.20 5.85 -27.09
C SER A 85 7.90 5.99 -25.74
N GLU A 86 9.01 6.72 -25.69
CA GLU A 86 9.77 6.97 -24.46
C GLU A 86 9.06 7.97 -23.55
N ALA A 87 8.32 8.92 -24.11
CA ALA A 87 7.48 9.83 -23.34
C ALA A 87 6.28 9.08 -22.72
N ASP A 88 5.66 8.16 -23.45
CA ASP A 88 4.61 7.29 -22.92
C ASP A 88 5.12 6.38 -21.79
N ALA A 89 6.29 5.78 -21.97
CA ALA A 89 6.94 5.03 -20.90
C ALA A 89 7.16 5.90 -19.67
N LEU A 90 7.65 7.13 -19.85
CA LEU A 90 7.88 8.06 -18.75
C LEU A 90 6.59 8.53 -18.06
N ARG A 91 5.49 8.72 -18.80
CA ARG A 91 4.17 9.03 -18.21
C ARG A 91 3.72 7.92 -17.26
N ASN A 92 3.87 6.66 -17.68
CA ASN A 92 3.55 5.51 -16.84
C ASN A 92 4.46 5.45 -15.60
N ASP A 93 5.76 5.72 -15.75
CA ASP A 93 6.69 5.78 -14.62
C ASP A 93 6.34 6.92 -13.64
N ILE A 94 5.93 8.09 -14.15
CA ILE A 94 5.46 9.20 -13.32
C ILE A 94 4.21 8.78 -12.54
N ASP A 95 3.23 8.15 -13.19
CA ASP A 95 2.03 7.65 -12.52
C ASP A 95 2.35 6.65 -11.42
N LYS A 96 3.28 5.72 -11.70
CA LYS A 96 3.73 4.70 -10.76
C LYS A 96 4.40 5.33 -9.54
N VAL A 97 5.40 6.19 -9.76
CA VAL A 97 6.12 6.90 -8.70
C VAL A 97 5.19 7.78 -7.87
N CYS A 98 4.28 8.52 -8.53
CA CYS A 98 3.30 9.35 -7.84
C CYS A 98 2.33 8.54 -6.98
N SER A 99 1.80 7.44 -7.52
CA SER A 99 0.91 6.55 -6.77
C SER A 99 1.59 5.99 -5.51
N TYR A 100 2.86 5.63 -5.63
CA TYR A 100 3.65 5.14 -4.51
C TYR A 100 3.97 6.24 -3.49
N SER A 101 4.45 7.41 -3.93
CA SER A 101 4.80 8.49 -3.01
C SER A 101 3.58 9.08 -2.31
N LEU A 102 2.45 9.27 -3.01
CA LEU A 102 1.21 9.77 -2.41
C LEU A 102 0.60 8.79 -1.41
N PHE A 103 0.89 7.49 -1.54
CA PHE A 103 0.43 6.48 -0.58
C PHE A 103 0.94 6.75 0.85
N PHE A 104 2.11 7.39 1.01
CA PHE A 104 2.67 7.70 2.33
C PHE A 104 1.89 8.75 3.13
N TYR A 105 0.94 9.44 2.51
CA TYR A 105 0.03 10.29 3.26
C TYR A 105 -0.74 9.45 4.28
N ALA A 106 -0.72 9.85 5.56
CA ALA A 106 -1.16 8.99 6.67
C ALA A 106 -2.62 8.56 6.56
N GLU A 107 -3.48 9.39 5.99
CA GLU A 107 -4.90 9.07 5.80
C GLU A 107 -5.09 7.98 4.72
N ASN A 108 -4.24 7.93 3.69
CA ASN A 108 -4.24 6.87 2.69
C ASN A 108 -3.85 5.53 3.35
N GLN A 109 -2.79 5.53 4.14
CA GLN A 109 -2.34 4.34 4.89
C GLN A 109 -3.44 3.85 5.85
N LYS A 110 -4.00 4.75 6.65
CA LYS A 110 -5.06 4.44 7.61
C LYS A 110 -6.31 3.86 6.94
N CYS A 111 -6.71 4.44 5.82
CA CYS A 111 -7.82 3.94 5.01
C CYS A 111 -7.58 2.50 4.54
N LEU A 112 -6.39 2.21 3.98
CA LEU A 112 -6.03 0.86 3.54
C LEU A 112 -5.94 -0.13 4.70
N GLN A 113 -5.35 0.28 5.84
CA GLN A 113 -5.28 -0.54 7.06
C GLN A 113 -6.70 -0.95 7.53
N LYS A 114 -7.66 -0.03 7.51
CA LYS A 114 -9.05 -0.30 7.90
C LYS A 114 -9.74 -1.29 6.95
N PHE A 115 -9.42 -1.25 5.65
CA PHE A 115 -9.89 -2.26 4.70
C PHE A 115 -9.37 -3.65 5.08
N HIS A 116 -8.05 -3.78 5.34
CA HIS A 116 -7.46 -5.05 5.74
C HIS A 116 -7.95 -5.54 7.11
N GLN A 117 -8.22 -4.64 8.05
CA GLN A 117 -8.85 -4.99 9.33
C GLN A 117 -10.22 -5.64 9.11
N LYS A 118 -11.09 -5.03 8.29
CA LYS A 118 -12.41 -5.60 7.96
C LYS A 118 -12.31 -6.95 7.24
N ALA A 119 -11.39 -7.08 6.30
CA ALA A 119 -11.09 -8.34 5.62
C ALA A 119 -10.65 -9.43 6.60
N TYR A 120 -9.76 -9.10 7.54
CA TYR A 120 -9.30 -10.02 8.58
C TYR A 120 -10.44 -10.50 9.48
N VAL A 121 -11.26 -9.58 9.97
CA VAL A 121 -12.44 -9.90 10.79
C VAL A 121 -13.40 -10.80 10.01
N ALA A 122 -13.74 -10.43 8.77
CA ALA A 122 -14.70 -11.17 7.95
C ALA A 122 -14.26 -12.62 7.67
N ASN A 123 -12.96 -12.84 7.40
CA ASN A 123 -12.40 -14.17 7.22
C ASN A 123 -12.47 -15.05 8.47
N LYS A 124 -12.57 -14.44 9.67
CA LYS A 124 -12.57 -15.14 10.95
C LYS A 124 -13.97 -15.36 11.53
N THR A 125 -14.96 -14.55 11.15
CA THR A 125 -16.37 -14.66 11.61
C THR A 125 -17.26 -15.47 10.66
N GLU A 126 -16.73 -16.07 9.58
CA GLU A 126 -17.56 -16.62 8.48
C GLU A 126 -18.56 -15.58 7.93
N ASP A 127 -18.15 -14.31 7.88
CA ASP A 127 -18.99 -13.22 7.38
C ASP A 127 -19.30 -13.43 5.89
N SER A 128 -20.58 -13.26 5.54
CA SER A 128 -21.04 -13.30 4.14
C SER A 128 -20.74 -12.03 3.34
N SER A 129 -20.17 -11.00 3.99
CA SER A 129 -19.78 -9.75 3.34
C SER A 129 -18.70 -9.96 2.28
N CYS A 130 -18.58 -8.99 1.38
CA CYS A 130 -17.58 -9.06 0.32
C CYS A 130 -16.13 -9.05 0.86
N TYR A 131 -15.91 -8.58 2.09
CA TYR A 131 -14.60 -8.57 2.75
C TYR A 131 -14.03 -9.98 2.95
N ALA A 132 -14.87 -10.99 3.18
CA ALA A 132 -14.44 -12.38 3.34
C ALA A 132 -13.84 -13.00 2.06
N LYS A 133 -13.97 -12.32 0.92
CA LYS A 133 -13.29 -12.72 -0.33
C LYS A 133 -11.81 -12.39 -0.31
N PHE A 134 -11.35 -11.49 0.57
CA PHE A 134 -9.98 -11.00 0.63
C PHE A 134 -9.21 -11.77 1.70
N PRO A 135 -8.48 -12.83 1.34
CA PRO A 135 -7.76 -13.66 2.30
C PRO A 135 -6.69 -12.85 3.02
N SER A 136 -6.72 -12.91 4.35
CA SER A 136 -5.57 -12.54 5.17
C SER A 136 -4.46 -13.56 4.93
N PHE A 137 -3.23 -13.11 4.67
CA PHE A 137 -2.08 -13.99 4.41
C PHE A 137 -2.14 -14.81 3.11
N GLN A 138 -2.42 -14.16 1.98
CA GLN A 138 -2.30 -14.82 0.68
C GLN A 138 -0.84 -14.87 0.21
N ASN A 139 -0.28 -16.08 0.17
CA ASN A 139 1.08 -16.31 -0.32
C ASN A 139 1.15 -16.51 -1.84
N GLU A 140 0.04 -16.89 -2.48
CA GLU A 140 -0.06 -17.02 -3.93
C GLU A 140 -0.40 -15.68 -4.56
N MET A 141 0.63 -15.01 -5.12
CA MET A 141 0.49 -13.65 -5.66
C MET A 141 -0.53 -13.54 -6.80
N ASP A 142 -0.57 -14.52 -7.71
CA ASP A 142 -1.55 -14.55 -8.81
C ASP A 142 -2.99 -14.62 -8.28
N LYS A 143 -3.21 -15.42 -7.24
CA LYS A 143 -4.50 -15.52 -6.58
C LYS A 143 -4.85 -14.22 -5.87
N LYS A 144 -3.89 -13.59 -5.20
CA LYS A 144 -4.07 -12.27 -4.57
C LYS A 144 -4.45 -11.22 -5.60
N TYR A 145 -3.72 -11.14 -6.71
CA TYR A 145 -4.01 -10.25 -7.83
C TYR A 145 -5.43 -10.43 -8.34
N LYS A 146 -5.80 -11.68 -8.66
CA LYS A 146 -7.15 -12.01 -9.11
C LYS A 146 -8.22 -11.58 -8.11
N THR A 147 -8.02 -11.88 -6.82
CA THR A 147 -8.97 -11.49 -5.76
C THR A 147 -9.17 -9.99 -5.70
N PHE A 148 -8.09 -9.19 -5.78
CA PHE A 148 -8.23 -7.74 -5.79
C PHE A 148 -8.95 -7.27 -7.05
N MET A 149 -8.54 -7.70 -8.24
CA MET A 149 -9.18 -7.30 -9.49
C MET A 149 -10.67 -7.66 -9.55
N GLU A 150 -11.06 -8.86 -9.11
CA GLU A 150 -12.47 -9.28 -9.05
C GLU A 150 -13.25 -8.62 -7.90
N GLY A 151 -12.53 -8.13 -6.89
CA GLY A 151 -13.06 -7.49 -5.69
C GLY A 151 -13.05 -5.97 -5.72
N GLU A 152 -12.70 -5.34 -6.85
CA GLU A 152 -12.54 -3.88 -6.97
C GLU A 152 -13.76 -3.12 -6.44
N GLU A 153 -14.98 -3.56 -6.77
CA GLU A 153 -16.21 -2.94 -6.28
C GLU A 153 -16.30 -2.94 -4.74
N CYS A 154 -15.93 -4.05 -4.09
CA CYS A 154 -15.91 -4.15 -2.63
C CYS A 154 -14.91 -3.17 -2.02
N PHE A 155 -13.73 -3.05 -2.64
CA PHE A 155 -12.71 -2.10 -2.23
C PHE A 155 -13.21 -0.66 -2.40
N MET A 156 -13.74 -0.30 -3.57
CA MET A 156 -14.21 1.05 -3.85
C MET A 156 -15.38 1.46 -2.93
N ASN A 157 -16.30 0.54 -2.63
CA ASN A 157 -17.37 0.80 -1.66
C ASN A 157 -16.81 1.08 -0.25
N HIS A 158 -15.77 0.33 0.17
CA HIS A 158 -15.08 0.65 1.41
C HIS A 158 -14.50 2.07 1.41
N ILE A 159 -13.81 2.42 0.33
CA ILE A 159 -13.17 3.73 0.16
C ILE A 159 -14.22 4.85 0.27
N GLU A 160 -15.36 4.72 -0.40
CA GLU A 160 -16.44 5.70 -0.38
C GLU A 160 -17.02 5.93 1.01
N GLU A 161 -17.22 4.85 1.76
CA GLU A 161 -17.87 4.86 3.07
C GLU A 161 -16.93 5.23 4.23
N ASN A 162 -15.64 4.91 4.11
CA ASN A 162 -14.73 4.88 5.26
C ASN A 162 -13.56 5.86 5.18
N CYS A 163 -13.34 6.50 4.03
CA CYS A 163 -12.14 7.30 3.79
C CYS A 163 -12.48 8.75 3.42
N ASN A 164 -11.55 9.66 3.70
CA ASN A 164 -11.73 11.09 3.42
C ASN A 164 -11.62 11.41 1.91
N ASP A 165 -12.12 12.57 1.49
CA ASP A 165 -12.17 12.98 0.07
C ASP A 165 -10.84 12.88 -0.67
N THR A 166 -9.74 13.25 0.00
CA THR A 166 -8.39 13.16 -0.54
C THR A 166 -8.02 11.70 -0.84
N SER A 167 -8.26 10.82 0.13
CA SER A 167 -7.99 9.39 0.01
C SER A 167 -8.86 8.74 -1.06
N ARG A 168 -10.15 9.12 -1.14
CA ARG A 168 -11.06 8.64 -2.18
C ARG A 168 -10.54 8.94 -3.58
N LYS A 169 -10.17 10.20 -3.83
CA LYS A 169 -9.60 10.61 -5.12
C LYS A 169 -8.29 9.87 -5.43
N PHE A 170 -7.45 9.66 -4.42
CA PHE A 170 -6.20 8.92 -4.56
C PHE A 170 -6.44 7.46 -4.96
N PHE A 171 -7.27 6.73 -4.22
CA PHE A 171 -7.51 5.30 -4.44
C PHE A 171 -8.20 5.04 -5.79
N VAL A 172 -9.15 5.87 -6.20
CA VAL A 172 -9.78 5.76 -7.53
C VAL A 172 -8.77 5.86 -8.66
N LYS A 173 -7.80 6.78 -8.57
CA LYS A 173 -6.77 6.96 -9.60
C LYS A 173 -5.67 5.90 -9.56
N SER A 174 -5.34 5.40 -8.37
CA SER A 174 -4.12 4.63 -8.14
C SER A 174 -4.38 3.12 -8.02
N TYR A 175 -5.64 2.68 -8.00
CA TYR A 175 -6.04 1.31 -7.66
C TYR A 175 -5.19 0.24 -8.36
N ASN A 176 -5.08 0.29 -9.68
CA ASN A 176 -4.32 -0.71 -10.44
C ASN A 176 -2.84 -0.78 -10.02
N TYR A 177 -2.20 0.37 -9.76
CA TYR A 177 -0.82 0.41 -9.27
C TYR A 177 -0.71 -0.15 -7.85
N LEU A 178 -1.71 0.10 -7.00
CA LEU A 178 -1.74 -0.45 -5.64
C LEU A 178 -1.89 -1.98 -5.67
N VAL A 179 -2.76 -2.50 -6.52
CA VAL A 179 -2.91 -3.95 -6.71
C VAL A 179 -1.59 -4.56 -7.22
N GLU A 180 -0.93 -3.91 -8.18
CA GLU A 180 0.39 -4.31 -8.64
C GLU A 180 1.40 -4.34 -7.48
N TYR A 181 1.46 -3.30 -6.65
CA TYR A 181 2.36 -3.27 -5.50
C TYR A 181 2.05 -4.36 -4.46
N MET A 182 0.77 -4.63 -4.20
CA MET A 182 0.36 -5.67 -3.25
C MET A 182 0.68 -7.10 -3.71
N THR A 183 0.93 -7.30 -5.00
CA THR A 183 0.96 -8.64 -5.64
C THR A 183 2.28 -8.95 -6.34
N ASN A 184 3.07 -7.94 -6.72
CA ASN A 184 4.39 -8.15 -7.30
C ASN A 184 5.46 -8.30 -6.21
N LYS A 185 5.54 -9.49 -5.64
CA LYS A 185 6.61 -9.83 -4.69
C LYS A 185 7.97 -9.88 -5.40
N PRO A 186 8.96 -9.08 -4.96
CA PRO A 186 10.29 -9.11 -5.57
C PRO A 186 11.01 -10.43 -5.27
N GLU A 187 11.79 -10.92 -6.24
CA GLU A 187 12.64 -12.11 -6.08
C GLU A 187 13.87 -11.83 -5.21
N ILE A 188 14.32 -10.57 -5.19
CA ILE A 188 15.47 -10.11 -4.42
C ILE A 188 14.97 -9.51 -3.11
N ARG A 189 15.75 -9.69 -2.04
CA ARG A 189 15.49 -9.09 -0.72
C ARG A 189 15.73 -7.58 -0.75
N THR A 190 14.76 -6.84 -1.27
CA THR A 190 14.75 -5.38 -1.34
C THR A 190 13.50 -4.84 -0.66
N CYS A 191 13.62 -3.66 -0.04
CA CYS A 191 12.48 -2.95 0.55
C CYS A 191 11.72 -2.17 -0.51
N ASP A 192 11.10 -2.95 -1.39
CA ASP A 192 10.26 -2.51 -2.49
C ASP A 192 8.84 -2.20 -2.04
N PRO A 193 8.03 -1.54 -2.89
CA PRO A 193 6.64 -1.22 -2.58
C PRO A 193 5.85 -2.38 -1.99
N TYR A 194 6.03 -3.61 -2.50
CA TYR A 194 5.38 -4.81 -1.95
C TYR A 194 5.51 -4.96 -0.43
N HIS A 195 6.71 -4.78 0.10
CA HIS A 195 6.95 -4.93 1.54
C HIS A 195 6.26 -3.82 2.35
N MET A 196 6.13 -2.62 1.77
CA MET A 196 5.38 -1.54 2.41
C MET A 196 3.89 -1.81 2.42
N PHE A 197 3.31 -2.34 1.33
CA PHE A 197 1.90 -2.71 1.31
C PHE A 197 1.59 -3.92 2.21
N LEU A 198 2.49 -4.90 2.28
CA LEU A 198 2.40 -5.99 3.23
C LEU A 198 2.41 -5.48 4.69
N GLU A 199 3.19 -4.43 4.99
CA GLU A 199 3.13 -3.78 6.29
C GLU A 199 1.73 -3.26 6.62
N GLN A 200 1.02 -2.66 5.65
CA GLN A 200 -0.32 -2.12 5.85
C GLN A 200 -1.37 -3.22 6.08
N GLU A 201 -1.20 -4.36 5.41
CA GLU A 201 -1.96 -5.59 5.70
C GLU A 201 -1.76 -6.03 7.15
N CYS A 202 -0.50 -6.10 7.60
CA CYS A 202 -0.17 -6.47 8.97
C CYS A 202 -0.67 -5.44 9.99
N MET A 203 -0.62 -4.16 9.66
CA MET A 203 -1.14 -3.07 10.48
C MET A 203 -2.66 -3.13 10.59
N GLY A 204 -3.39 -3.63 9.58
CA GLY A 204 -4.82 -3.92 9.69
C GLY A 204 -5.13 -4.99 10.75
N ILE A 205 -4.34 -6.06 10.82
CA ILE A 205 -4.47 -7.09 11.87
C ILE A 205 -4.10 -6.51 13.24
N PHE A 206 -3.05 -5.68 13.29
CA PHE A 206 -2.66 -5.00 14.52
C PHE A 206 -3.69 -3.97 14.99
N ALA A 207 -4.42 -3.31 14.08
CA ALA A 207 -5.52 -2.42 14.42
C ALA A 207 -6.66 -3.18 15.09
N GLU A 208 -7.01 -4.39 14.62
CA GLU A 208 -7.99 -5.24 15.31
C GLU A 208 -7.52 -5.59 16.73
N LEU A 209 -6.23 -5.85 16.90
CA LEU A 209 -5.65 -6.10 18.20
C LEU A 209 -5.81 -4.91 19.16
N ILE A 210 -5.59 -3.69 18.66
CA ILE A 210 -5.77 -2.44 19.42
C ILE A 210 -7.24 -2.21 19.74
N ASP A 211 -8.16 -2.43 18.80
CA ASP A 211 -9.60 -2.23 19.03
C ASP A 211 -10.13 -3.18 20.10
N VAL A 212 -9.71 -4.44 20.07
CA VAL A 212 -10.03 -5.41 21.14
C VAL A 212 -9.47 -4.91 22.49
N ALA A 213 -8.22 -4.44 22.51
CA ALA A 213 -7.56 -3.94 23.71
C ALA A 213 -8.16 -2.63 24.28
N THR A 214 -8.71 -1.77 23.42
CA THR A 214 -9.20 -0.42 23.77
C THR A 214 -10.71 -0.33 23.93
N SER A 215 -11.46 -1.38 23.61
CA SER A 215 -12.93 -1.44 23.74
C SER A 215 -13.48 -1.15 25.15
N GLY A 216 -12.62 -0.96 26.17
CA GLY A 216 -13.00 -0.46 27.50
C GLY A 216 -13.79 -1.48 28.33
N LEU A 217 -13.97 -2.68 27.80
CA LEU A 217 -14.65 -3.80 28.44
C LEU A 217 -13.74 -4.40 29.51
N SER A 218 -14.31 -4.74 30.66
CA SER A 218 -13.59 -5.54 31.67
C SER A 218 -13.17 -6.90 31.06
N PRO A 219 -12.15 -7.60 31.58
CA PRO A 219 -11.74 -8.90 31.05
C PRO A 219 -12.89 -9.92 30.92
N LEU A 220 -13.87 -9.87 31.83
CA LEU A 220 -15.08 -10.70 31.78
C LEU A 220 -16.06 -10.25 30.68
N GLU A 221 -16.21 -8.95 30.46
CA GLU A 221 -17.04 -8.39 29.39
C GLU A 221 -16.38 -8.51 28.02
N LEU A 222 -15.06 -8.47 27.94
CA LEU A 222 -14.30 -8.82 26.73
C LEU A 222 -14.60 -10.26 26.38
N VAL A 223 -14.40 -11.18 27.31
CA VAL A 223 -14.72 -12.61 27.14
C VAL A 223 -16.20 -12.79 26.77
N TYR A 224 -17.13 -12.13 27.45
CA TYR A 224 -18.55 -12.22 27.17
C TYR A 224 -18.96 -11.63 25.81
N ASN A 225 -18.56 -10.40 25.46
CA ASN A 225 -18.82 -9.79 24.15
C ASN A 225 -18.11 -10.52 23.02
N TRP A 226 -16.98 -11.16 23.30
CA TRP A 226 -16.26 -11.96 22.33
C TRP A 226 -16.94 -13.32 22.09
N PHE A 227 -17.47 -13.94 23.15
CA PHE A 227 -18.35 -15.11 23.03
C PHE A 227 -19.74 -14.79 22.45
N MET A 228 -20.25 -13.56 22.61
CA MET A 228 -21.62 -13.17 22.23
C MET A 228 -21.73 -12.37 20.91
N ASN A 229 -20.65 -11.76 20.40
CA ASN A 229 -20.64 -11.03 19.11
C ASN A 229 -20.02 -11.83 17.95
N ASP A 230 -20.09 -13.16 17.99
CA ASP A 230 -19.55 -14.07 16.95
C ASP A 230 -18.05 -13.90 16.61
N ARG A 231 -17.27 -13.16 17.43
CA ARG A 231 -15.80 -13.05 17.30
C ARG A 231 -15.13 -14.27 17.93
N PHE A 232 -15.18 -15.41 17.24
CA PHE A 232 -14.81 -16.72 17.79
C PHE A 232 -13.29 -16.98 17.94
N TRP A 233 -12.39 -16.04 17.60
CA TRP A 233 -10.93 -16.27 17.57
C TRP A 233 -10.21 -15.75 18.81
N SER A 234 -9.21 -16.50 19.32
CA SER A 234 -8.51 -16.13 20.56
C SER A 234 -7.69 -14.82 20.43
N ILE A 235 -7.53 -14.01 21.50
CA ILE A 235 -6.57 -12.88 21.49
C ILE A 235 -5.17 -13.40 21.17
N THR A 236 -4.89 -14.63 21.62
CA THR A 236 -3.66 -15.35 21.29
C THR A 236 -3.54 -15.62 19.79
N ASP A 237 -4.64 -15.87 19.08
CA ASP A 237 -4.66 -16.07 17.63
C ASP A 237 -4.41 -14.75 16.89
N VAL A 238 -5.07 -13.64 17.25
CA VAL A 238 -4.78 -12.32 16.65
C VAL A 238 -3.31 -11.93 16.86
N CYS A 239 -2.79 -12.17 18.06
CA CYS A 239 -1.39 -11.95 18.37
C CYS A 239 -0.43 -12.81 17.55
N LYS A 240 -0.78 -14.07 17.34
CA LYS A 240 0.01 -14.99 16.53
C LYS A 240 0.00 -14.53 15.07
N ASP A 241 -1.17 -14.24 14.53
CA ASP A 241 -1.36 -13.80 13.16
C ASP A 241 -0.61 -12.49 12.89
N ALA A 242 -0.78 -11.47 13.74
CA ALA A 242 -0.05 -10.21 13.62
C ALA A 242 1.47 -10.43 13.63
N ARG A 243 1.98 -11.26 14.55
CA ARG A 243 3.41 -11.58 14.63
C ARG A 243 3.90 -12.31 13.38
N ASP A 244 3.16 -13.30 12.91
CA ASP A 244 3.53 -14.08 11.74
C ASP A 244 3.47 -13.22 10.48
N CYS A 245 2.58 -12.21 10.43
CA CYS A 245 2.55 -11.20 9.37
C CYS A 245 3.84 -10.38 9.32
N PHE A 246 4.20 -9.74 10.43
CA PHE A 246 5.41 -8.90 10.47
C PHE A 246 6.70 -9.72 10.30
N ARG A 247 6.70 -11.01 10.63
CA ARG A 247 7.82 -11.93 10.35
C ARG A 247 8.01 -12.22 8.87
N GLN A 248 6.93 -12.25 8.09
CA GLN A 248 7.02 -12.43 6.64
C GLN A 248 7.55 -11.18 5.93
N ASN A 249 7.48 -10.02 6.59
CA ASN A 249 8.04 -8.80 6.06
C ASN A 249 9.57 -8.76 6.28
N GLU A 250 10.31 -9.14 5.24
CA GLU A 250 11.78 -9.24 5.29
C GLU A 250 12.49 -7.87 5.46
N CYS A 251 11.75 -6.76 5.44
CA CYS A 251 12.23 -5.41 5.76
C CYS A 251 12.15 -5.05 7.24
N SER A 252 11.97 -6.05 8.11
CA SER A 252 11.79 -5.93 9.56
C SER A 252 12.87 -5.12 10.31
N GLY A 253 14.02 -4.82 9.70
CA GLY A 253 15.02 -3.90 10.28
C GLY A 253 14.48 -2.47 10.43
N LEU A 254 13.77 -1.95 9.42
CA LEU A 254 13.08 -0.66 9.49
C LEU A 254 11.88 -0.69 10.44
N PHE A 255 11.27 -1.87 10.61
CA PHE A 255 10.03 -2.09 11.37
C PHE A 255 10.24 -2.82 12.70
N SER A 256 11.49 -2.88 13.18
CA SER A 256 11.85 -3.59 14.42
C SER A 256 11.07 -3.05 15.62
N ASN A 257 10.80 -1.74 15.61
CA ASN A 257 9.93 -1.09 16.59
C ASN A 257 8.48 -1.58 16.56
N ILE A 258 7.93 -1.94 15.39
CA ILE A 258 6.55 -2.43 15.26
C ILE A 258 6.43 -3.86 15.79
N SER A 259 7.38 -4.74 15.47
CA SER A 259 7.41 -6.10 16.04
C SER A 259 7.48 -6.05 17.58
N LEU A 260 8.30 -5.16 18.15
CA LEU A 260 8.34 -4.93 19.60
C LEU A 260 7.03 -4.38 20.16
N ARG A 261 6.33 -3.50 19.43
CA ARG A 261 5.01 -2.98 19.83
C ARG A 261 3.95 -4.09 19.85
N VAL A 262 3.90 -4.92 18.82
CA VAL A 262 3.02 -6.11 18.76
C VAL A 262 3.28 -7.01 19.97
N GLU A 263 4.54 -7.31 20.28
CA GLU A 263 4.89 -8.12 21.46
C GLU A 263 4.44 -7.48 22.78
N LYS A 264 4.65 -6.17 22.94
CA LYS A 264 4.23 -5.44 24.16
C LYS A 264 2.72 -5.52 24.36
N VAL A 265 1.93 -5.23 23.33
CA VAL A 265 0.45 -5.26 23.39
C VAL A 265 -0.03 -6.68 23.68
N CYS A 266 0.50 -7.68 22.96
CA CYS A 266 0.18 -9.08 23.18
C CYS A 266 0.51 -9.57 24.60
N ASN A 267 1.65 -9.17 25.15
CA ASN A 267 2.04 -9.50 26.51
C ASN A 267 1.18 -8.78 27.57
N ALA A 268 0.74 -7.55 27.30
CA ALA A 268 -0.12 -6.79 28.20
C ALA A 268 -1.51 -7.43 28.30
N MET A 269 -2.12 -7.82 27.17
CA MET A 269 -3.40 -8.50 27.17
C MET A 269 -3.36 -9.88 27.81
N LYS A 270 -2.29 -10.67 27.57
CA LYS A 270 -2.09 -11.95 28.27
C LYS A 270 -1.99 -11.82 29.78
N LYS A 271 -1.56 -10.65 30.28
CA LYS A 271 -1.39 -10.36 31.71
C LYS A 271 -2.56 -9.62 32.34
N ASN A 272 -3.69 -9.42 31.63
CA ASN A 272 -4.88 -8.69 32.09
C ASN A 272 -4.57 -7.30 32.70
N ARG A 273 -3.60 -6.55 32.15
CA ARG A 273 -3.31 -5.18 32.60
C ARG A 273 -4.08 -4.18 31.75
N LEU A 274 -4.80 -3.24 32.40
CA LEU A 274 -5.45 -2.10 31.75
C LEU A 274 -4.41 -1.33 30.90
N LEU A 275 -4.69 -1.23 29.60
CA LEU A 275 -3.82 -0.65 28.57
C LEU A 275 -3.78 0.89 28.41
N PRO A 276 -4.56 1.76 29.09
CA PRO A 276 -4.56 3.20 28.80
C PRO A 276 -3.17 3.84 28.83
N SER A 277 -2.34 3.50 29.83
CA SER A 277 -0.98 4.07 29.97
C SER A 277 0.06 3.51 29.00
N LEU A 278 -0.24 2.42 28.28
CA LEU A 278 0.64 1.83 27.28
C LEU A 278 0.44 2.47 25.90
N LEU A 279 -0.78 2.91 25.58
CA LEU A 279 -1.15 3.51 24.30
C LEU A 279 -0.51 4.89 24.10
N ASP A 280 -0.39 5.69 25.17
CA ASP A 280 0.31 6.98 25.17
C ASP A 280 1.83 6.87 24.91
N SER A 281 2.37 5.65 24.96
CA SER A 281 3.77 5.36 24.61
C SER A 281 3.95 4.70 23.23
N ILE A 282 2.82 4.41 22.57
CA ILE A 282 2.74 3.68 21.28
C ILE A 282 2.41 4.64 20.13
N PHE A 283 1.62 5.69 20.38
CA PHE A 283 1.35 6.81 19.46
C PHE A 283 2.21 8.03 19.79
#